data_AF-A0A4Q5TWX2-F1
#
_entry.id   AF-A0A4Q5TWX2-F1
#
_cell.length_a   1.000
_cell.length_b   1.000
_cell.length_c   1.000
_cell.angle_alpha   90.00
_cell.angle_beta   90.00
_cell.angle_gamma   90.00
#
_symmetry.space_group_name_H-M   'P 1'
#
loop_
_entity.id
_entity.type
_entity.pdbx_description
1 polymer ?
#
loop_
_entity_poly.entity_id
_entity_poly.type
_entity_poly.pdbx_seq_one_letter_code
_entity_poly.pdbx_strand_id
1 'polypeptide(L)'
;MKVFKFGGASVSSLERIRDTGQIMSAYKGEKLLVVISAMGKTTNALEKVTEAFFAGRQDDALALFEQVKQEHLKTAKYLLMTEYLACERQLRDFFTEVEWLLHDKPVRGFDYYYDQVVCAGELLSTAIISHYLTELGIDNTWIDVRDVFRTDNNFRDAKIDWDYTLTQVRMQVLPALSRHIVIT
;
A
#
# COMPACT_ATOMS: atom_id res chain seq x y z
N MET A 1 -8.55 7.71 20.69
CA MET A 1 -8.13 7.13 19.40
C MET A 1 -7.48 8.25 18.61
N LYS A 2 -6.29 8.00 18.06
CA LYS A 2 -5.60 8.95 17.18
C LYS A 2 -5.59 8.39 15.76
N VAL A 3 -5.64 9.26 14.76
CA VAL A 3 -5.49 8.90 13.35
C VAL A 3 -4.36 9.74 12.78
N PHE A 4 -3.29 9.08 12.33
CA PHE A 4 -2.17 9.74 11.66
C PHE A 4 -2.21 9.44 10.18
N LYS A 5 -1.88 10.44 9.37
CA LYS A 5 -1.72 10.28 7.92
C LYS A 5 -0.31 10.70 7.53
N PHE A 6 0.43 9.79 6.92
CA PHE A 6 1.74 10.06 6.35
C PHE A 6 1.63 10.18 4.83
N GLY A 7 2.07 11.31 4.27
CA GLY A 7 2.12 11.49 2.81
C GLY A 7 3.35 10.81 2.20
N GLY A 8 3.40 10.71 0.87
CA GLY A 8 4.51 10.05 0.18
C GLY A 8 5.88 10.67 0.51
N ALA A 9 5.93 11.98 0.77
CA ALA A 9 7.13 12.69 1.22
C ALA A 9 7.56 12.33 2.66
N SER A 10 6.68 11.79 3.51
CA SER A 10 7.02 11.30 4.85
C SER A 10 7.65 9.91 4.82
N VAL A 11 7.51 9.19 3.70
CA VAL A 11 7.98 7.80 3.55
C VAL A 11 8.84 7.63 2.28
N SER A 12 9.39 8.72 1.75
CA SER A 12 10.10 8.72 0.44
C SER A 12 11.54 8.23 0.47
N SER A 13 12.11 7.95 1.66
CA SER A 13 13.47 7.47 1.82
C SER A 13 13.60 6.61 3.07
N LEU A 14 14.66 5.81 3.16
CA LEU A 14 14.95 4.98 4.34
C LEU A 14 15.00 5.81 5.63
N GLU A 15 15.63 6.98 5.60
CA GLU A 15 15.69 7.89 6.74
C GLU A 15 14.29 8.35 7.17
N ARG A 16 13.47 8.78 6.22
CA ARG A 16 12.11 9.26 6.52
C ARG A 16 11.19 8.14 7.00
N ILE A 17 11.37 6.92 6.49
CA ILE A 17 10.66 5.73 7.01
C ILE A 17 11.08 5.45 8.45
N ARG A 18 12.38 5.55 8.77
CA ARG A 18 12.90 5.42 10.14
C ARG A 18 12.31 6.50 11.07
N ASP A 19 12.31 7.76 10.64
CA ASP A 19 11.71 8.86 11.40
C ASP A 19 10.22 8.62 11.65
N THR A 20 9.49 8.16 10.64
CA THR A 20 8.07 7.81 10.75
C THR A 20 7.85 6.66 11.74
N GLY A 21 8.68 5.61 11.68
CA GLY A 21 8.67 4.52 12.67
C GLY A 21 8.96 5.01 14.08
N GLN A 22 9.88 5.95 14.24
CA GLN A 22 10.21 6.56 15.53
C GLN A 22 9.08 7.44 16.07
N ILE A 23 8.36 8.16 15.22
CA ILE A 23 7.14 8.89 15.62
C ILE A 23 6.09 7.90 16.13
N MET A 24 5.88 6.79 15.42
CA MET A 24 4.90 5.77 15.81
C MET A 24 5.29 5.01 17.09
N SER A 25 6.59 4.81 17.35
CA SER A 25 7.08 4.12 18.54
C SER A 25 6.73 4.85 19.84
N ALA A 26 6.60 6.19 19.80
CA ALA A 26 6.14 7.00 20.93
C ALA A 26 4.68 6.71 21.34
N TYR A 27 3.92 5.99 20.51
CA TYR A 27 2.53 5.60 20.77
C TYR A 27 2.38 4.08 20.93
N LYS A 28 3.47 3.35 21.24
CA LYS A 28 3.42 1.91 21.50
C LYS A 28 2.41 1.61 22.63
N GLY A 29 1.45 0.72 22.35
CA GLY A 29 0.38 0.35 23.28
C GLY A 29 -0.83 1.31 23.29
N GLU A 30 -0.82 2.36 22.47
CA GLU A 30 -1.98 3.22 22.26
C GLU A 30 -2.83 2.79 21.06
N LYS A 31 -4.09 3.24 21.04
CA LYS A 31 -5.03 3.05 19.93
C LYS A 31 -4.76 4.08 18.83
N LEU A 32 -3.83 3.75 17.94
CA LEU A 32 -3.40 4.58 16.81
C LEU A 32 -3.72 3.90 15.47
N LEU A 33 -4.52 4.59 14.64
CA LEU A 33 -4.73 4.22 13.24
C LEU A 33 -3.77 5.05 12.37
N VAL A 34 -3.08 4.40 11.44
CA VAL A 34 -2.09 5.02 10.57
C VAL A 34 -2.48 4.77 9.13
N VAL A 35 -2.60 5.85 8.36
CA VAL A 35 -2.88 5.84 6.92
C VAL A 35 -1.65 6.30 6.16
N ILE A 36 -1.20 5.54 5.17
CA ILE A 36 0.05 5.84 4.46
C ILE A 36 -0.18 5.91 2.95
N SER A 37 0.26 7.01 2.34
CA SER A 37 0.31 7.13 0.87
C SER A 37 1.47 6.36 0.27
N ALA A 38 1.40 6.04 -1.03
CA ALA A 38 2.54 5.48 -1.76
C ALA A 38 3.84 6.27 -1.55
N MET A 39 4.97 5.56 -1.47
CA MET A 39 6.26 6.17 -1.16
C MET A 39 6.90 6.90 -2.34
N GLY A 40 7.54 8.04 -2.08
CA GLY A 40 8.37 8.73 -3.06
C GLY A 40 7.61 9.12 -4.34
N LYS A 41 8.06 8.60 -5.49
CA LYS A 41 7.46 8.85 -6.81
C LYS A 41 6.70 7.63 -7.35
N THR A 42 6.32 6.68 -6.47
CA THR A 42 5.71 5.41 -6.86
C THR A 42 4.39 5.61 -7.62
N THR A 43 3.52 6.52 -7.19
CA THR A 43 2.27 6.84 -7.92
C THR A 43 2.57 7.19 -9.37
N ASN A 44 3.45 8.17 -9.62
CA ASN A 44 3.82 8.60 -10.97
C ASN A 44 4.49 7.48 -11.79
N ALA A 45 5.19 6.54 -11.15
CA ALA A 45 5.77 5.39 -11.82
C ALA A 45 4.69 4.39 -12.26
N LEU A 46 3.72 4.10 -11.39
CA LEU A 46 2.57 3.23 -11.68
C LEU A 46 1.60 3.85 -12.70
N GLU A 47 1.48 5.18 -12.74
CA GLU A 47 0.74 5.88 -13.81
C GLU A 47 1.37 5.59 -15.18
N LYS A 48 2.70 5.65 -15.30
CA LYS A 48 3.41 5.29 -16.55
C LYS A 48 3.24 3.83 -16.92
N VAL A 49 3.21 2.92 -15.94
CA VAL A 49 2.90 1.49 -16.17
C VAL A 49 1.50 1.37 -16.78
N THR A 50 0.52 2.04 -16.20
CA THR A 50 -0.88 2.04 -16.66
C THR A 50 -1.00 2.61 -18.07
N GLU A 51 -0.34 3.73 -18.36
CA GLU A 51 -0.30 4.36 -19.69
C GLU A 51 0.29 3.42 -20.74
N ALA A 52 1.40 2.75 -20.44
CA ALA A 52 2.03 1.78 -21.33
C ALA A 52 1.12 0.58 -21.60
N PHE A 53 0.52 0.02 -20.54
CA PHE A 53 -0.44 -1.08 -20.63
C PHE A 53 -1.65 -0.71 -21.51
N PHE A 54 -2.28 0.43 -21.24
CA PHE A 54 -3.47 0.86 -21.97
C PHE A 54 -3.19 1.17 -23.44
N ALA A 55 -1.96 1.63 -23.74
CA ALA A 55 -1.49 1.83 -25.12
C ALA A 55 -1.13 0.53 -25.86
N GLY A 56 -1.30 -0.65 -25.24
CA GLY A 56 -0.94 -1.94 -25.81
C GLY A 56 0.57 -2.20 -25.87
N ARG A 57 1.38 -1.44 -25.13
CA ARG A 57 2.84 -1.60 -25.03
C ARG A 57 3.18 -2.51 -23.84
N GLN A 58 2.83 -3.79 -23.96
CA GLN A 58 2.94 -4.76 -22.86
C GLN A 58 4.37 -4.88 -22.32
N ASP A 59 5.37 -5.04 -23.19
CA ASP A 59 6.77 -5.19 -22.77
C ASP A 59 7.27 -3.94 -22.03
N ASP A 60 6.87 -2.74 -22.47
CA ASP A 60 7.20 -1.48 -21.78
C ASP A 60 6.54 -1.42 -20.40
N ALA A 61 5.27 -1.83 -20.29
CA ALA A 61 4.53 -1.84 -19.02
C ALA A 61 5.18 -2.79 -18.00
N LEU A 62 5.55 -4.00 -18.44
CA LEU A 62 6.25 -4.99 -17.61
C LEU A 62 7.63 -4.48 -17.19
N ALA A 63 8.39 -3.86 -18.10
CA ALA A 63 9.70 -3.30 -17.79
C ALA A 63 9.62 -2.14 -16.78
N LEU A 64 8.62 -1.25 -16.92
CA LEU A 64 8.36 -0.17 -15.97
C LEU A 64 7.92 -0.72 -14.60
N PHE A 65 7.08 -1.76 -14.58
CA PHE A 65 6.63 -2.35 -13.33
C PHE A 65 7.76 -3.09 -12.61
N GLU A 66 8.67 -3.73 -13.35
CA GLU A 66 9.87 -4.35 -12.77
C GLU A 66 10.74 -3.33 -12.04
N GLN A 67 10.86 -2.09 -12.54
CA GLN A 67 11.56 -1.03 -11.82
C GLN A 67 10.90 -0.72 -10.47
N VAL A 68 9.55 -0.62 -10.44
CA VAL A 68 8.80 -0.44 -9.20
C VAL A 68 9.06 -1.59 -8.23
N LYS A 69 9.01 -2.84 -8.68
CA LYS A 69 9.30 -4.02 -7.86
C LYS A 69 10.68 -3.96 -7.23
N GLN A 70 11.71 -3.70 -8.04
CA GLN A 70 13.08 -3.65 -7.58
C GLN A 70 13.33 -2.52 -6.57
N GLU A 71 12.72 -1.34 -6.76
CA GLU A 71 12.83 -0.24 -5.80
C GLU A 71 12.23 -0.59 -4.43
N HIS A 72 11.07 -1.25 -4.39
CA HIS A 72 10.40 -1.64 -3.14
C HIS A 72 11.12 -2.79 -2.45
N LEU A 73 11.56 -3.82 -3.19
CA LEU A 73 12.38 -4.91 -2.66
C LEU A 73 13.71 -4.39 -2.10
N LYS A 74 14.36 -3.47 -2.81
CA LYS A 74 15.57 -2.80 -2.34
C LYS A 74 15.31 -2.04 -1.03
N THR A 75 14.22 -1.28 -0.97
CA THR A 75 13.84 -0.54 0.24
C THR A 75 13.61 -1.47 1.42
N ALA A 76 12.81 -2.52 1.24
CA ALA A 76 12.57 -3.54 2.25
C ALA A 76 13.88 -4.19 2.72
N LYS A 77 14.78 -4.54 1.79
CA LYS A 77 16.07 -5.18 2.10
C LYS A 77 17.02 -4.31 2.93
N TYR A 78 17.00 -2.99 2.73
CA TYR A 78 17.82 -2.06 3.53
C TYR A 78 17.18 -1.66 4.86
N LEU A 79 15.87 -1.89 5.00
CA LEU A 79 15.11 -1.50 6.17
C LEU A 79 14.94 -2.66 7.17
N LEU A 80 14.81 -3.89 6.67
CA LEU A 80 14.42 -5.07 7.43
C LEU A 80 15.58 -6.07 7.50
N MET A 81 15.81 -6.62 8.69
CA MET A 81 16.85 -7.62 8.95
C MET A 81 16.23 -9.00 9.17
N THR A 82 15.26 -9.09 10.07
CA THR A 82 14.56 -10.33 10.42
C THR A 82 13.24 -10.47 9.68
N GLU A 83 12.58 -9.36 9.38
CA GLU A 83 11.26 -9.33 8.74
C GLU A 83 11.31 -9.35 7.19
N TYR A 84 12.51 -9.27 6.59
CA TYR A 84 12.65 -9.12 5.13
C TYR A 84 11.94 -10.22 4.33
N LEU A 85 12.13 -11.49 4.70
CA LEU A 85 11.54 -12.61 3.94
C LEU A 85 10.02 -12.67 4.05
N ALA A 86 9.44 -12.20 5.16
CA ALA A 86 8.00 -12.12 5.33
C ALA A 86 7.43 -10.98 4.47
N CYS A 87 8.06 -9.80 4.54
CA CYS A 87 7.72 -8.65 3.72
C CYS A 87 7.83 -8.98 2.23
N GLU A 88 8.93 -9.58 1.77
CA GLU A 88 9.13 -9.96 0.38
C GLU A 88 8.01 -10.88 -0.13
N ARG A 89 7.53 -11.83 0.67
CA ARG A 89 6.40 -12.69 0.26
C ARG A 89 5.13 -11.88 0.06
N GLN A 90 4.78 -11.01 1.01
CA GLN A 90 3.59 -10.15 0.88
C GLN A 90 3.70 -9.20 -0.32
N LEU A 91 4.87 -8.61 -0.57
CA LEU A 91 5.08 -7.77 -1.76
C LEU A 91 4.92 -8.55 -3.05
N ARG A 92 5.39 -9.80 -3.11
CA ARG A 92 5.23 -10.68 -4.29
C ARG A 92 3.76 -11.01 -4.58
N ASP A 93 2.91 -11.11 -3.56
CA ASP A 93 1.47 -11.33 -3.77
C ASP A 93 0.87 -10.13 -4.53
N PHE A 94 1.17 -8.89 -4.10
CA PHE A 94 0.73 -7.68 -4.83
C PHE A 94 1.36 -7.54 -6.21
N PHE A 95 2.63 -7.92 -6.37
CA PHE A 95 3.27 -7.91 -7.68
C PHE A 95 2.57 -8.86 -8.65
N THR A 96 2.19 -10.04 -8.18
CA THR A 96 1.49 -11.05 -8.97
C THR A 96 0.12 -10.55 -9.43
N GLU A 97 -0.63 -9.87 -8.55
CA GLU A 97 -1.91 -9.25 -8.90
C GLU A 97 -1.77 -8.27 -10.08
N VAL A 98 -0.79 -7.36 -10.00
CA VAL A 98 -0.55 -6.37 -11.07
C VAL A 98 -0.02 -7.04 -12.34
N GLU A 99 0.93 -7.97 -12.23
CA GLU A 99 1.51 -8.67 -13.39
C GLU A 99 0.45 -9.44 -14.19
N TRP A 100 -0.48 -10.13 -13.52
CA TRP A 100 -1.59 -10.80 -14.19
C TRP A 100 -2.42 -9.84 -15.03
N LEU A 101 -2.75 -8.66 -14.48
CA LEU A 101 -3.44 -7.62 -15.23
C LEU A 101 -2.63 -7.14 -16.44
N LEU A 102 -1.31 -6.95 -16.27
CA LEU A 102 -0.43 -6.46 -17.34
C LEU A 102 -0.24 -7.47 -18.49
N HIS A 103 -0.49 -8.76 -18.25
CA HIS A 103 -0.47 -9.80 -19.29
C HIS A 103 -1.75 -9.87 -20.13
N ASP A 104 -2.83 -9.21 -19.71
CA ASP A 104 -4.10 -9.16 -20.42
C ASP A 104 -4.18 -7.99 -21.41
N LYS A 105 -5.28 -7.94 -22.16
CA LYS A 105 -5.62 -6.77 -23.01
C LYS A 105 -6.62 -5.87 -22.29
N PRO A 106 -6.51 -4.54 -22.42
CA PRO A 106 -7.49 -3.63 -21.86
C PRO A 106 -8.86 -3.82 -22.55
N VAL A 107 -9.88 -4.19 -21.77
CA VAL A 107 -11.28 -4.36 -22.20
C VAL A 107 -12.24 -3.37 -21.52
N ARG A 108 -11.75 -2.57 -20.57
CA ARG A 108 -12.48 -1.47 -19.90
C ARG A 108 -11.80 -0.12 -20.16
N GLY A 109 -12.37 0.97 -19.66
CA GLY A 109 -11.79 2.31 -19.79
C GLY A 109 -10.49 2.49 -19.00
N PHE A 110 -9.69 3.50 -19.36
CA PHE A 110 -8.40 3.79 -18.72
C PHE A 110 -8.50 3.93 -17.20
N ASP A 111 -9.48 4.69 -16.72
CA ASP A 111 -9.61 4.99 -15.29
C ASP A 111 -9.83 3.73 -14.44
N TYR A 112 -10.46 2.68 -15.00
CA TYR A 112 -10.54 1.37 -14.33
C TYR A 112 -9.15 0.80 -14.09
N TYR A 113 -8.32 0.73 -15.14
CA TYR A 113 -6.98 0.16 -15.05
C TYR A 113 -6.04 1.02 -14.22
N TYR A 114 -6.22 2.34 -14.26
CA TYR A 114 -5.53 3.28 -13.36
C TYR A 114 -5.76 2.88 -11.91
N ASP A 115 -7.01 2.72 -11.49
CA ASP A 115 -7.34 2.37 -10.10
C ASP A 115 -6.84 0.97 -9.72
N GLN A 116 -6.79 0.01 -10.66
CA GLN A 116 -6.27 -1.34 -10.38
C GLN A 116 -4.75 -1.38 -10.21
N VAL A 117 -3.99 -0.52 -10.92
CA VAL A 117 -2.53 -0.56 -10.94
C VAL A 117 -1.95 0.43 -9.93
N VAL A 118 -2.46 1.66 -9.87
CA VAL A 118 -1.89 2.75 -9.07
C VAL A 118 -2.03 2.49 -7.57
N CYS A 119 -3.13 1.85 -7.14
CA CYS A 119 -3.35 1.53 -5.72
C CYS A 119 -2.29 0.58 -5.13
N ALA A 120 -1.55 -0.17 -5.97
CA ALA A 120 -0.47 -1.02 -5.51
C ALA A 120 0.61 -0.21 -4.76
N GLY A 121 0.80 1.08 -5.07
CA GLY A 121 1.76 1.93 -4.39
C GLY A 121 1.50 2.03 -2.89
N GLU A 122 0.25 2.27 -2.49
CA GLU A 122 -0.19 2.30 -1.09
C GLU A 122 -0.01 0.94 -0.41
N LEU A 123 -0.41 -0.16 -1.06
CA LEU A 123 -0.27 -1.52 -0.53
C LEU A 123 1.19 -1.88 -0.25
N LEU A 124 2.09 -1.59 -1.18
CA LEU A 124 3.53 -1.84 -1.02
C LEU A 124 4.12 -1.01 0.12
N SER A 125 3.72 0.27 0.23
CA SER A 125 4.25 1.16 1.26
C SER A 125 3.80 0.79 2.67
N THR A 126 2.53 0.47 2.84
CA THR A 126 1.93 0.09 4.12
C THR A 126 2.45 -1.26 4.59
N ALA A 127 2.63 -2.24 3.69
CA ALA A 127 3.23 -3.53 4.00
C ALA A 127 4.68 -3.39 4.50
N ILE A 128 5.53 -2.63 3.79
CA ILE A 128 6.92 -2.40 4.20
C ILE A 128 6.98 -1.76 5.59
N ILE A 129 6.11 -0.77 5.85
CA ILE A 129 6.14 -0.04 7.13
C ILE A 129 5.58 -0.89 8.26
N SER A 130 4.58 -1.73 8.01
CA SER A 130 4.07 -2.70 9.00
C SER A 130 5.16 -3.67 9.43
N HIS A 131 5.88 -4.28 8.48
CA HIS A 131 7.02 -5.15 8.80
C HIS A 131 8.15 -4.38 9.50
N TYR A 132 8.36 -3.11 9.15
CA TYR A 132 9.35 -2.30 9.85
C TYR A 132 8.98 -2.02 11.31
N LEU A 133 7.70 -1.77 11.60
CA LEU A 133 7.24 -1.67 12.99
C LEU A 133 7.44 -2.98 13.75
N THR A 134 7.19 -4.13 13.10
CA THR A 134 7.45 -5.45 13.67
C THR A 134 8.95 -5.64 13.99
N GLU A 135 9.84 -5.25 13.09
CA GLU A 135 11.31 -5.27 13.29
C GLU A 135 11.73 -4.42 14.51
N LEU A 136 11.03 -3.31 14.76
CA LEU A 136 11.22 -2.46 15.95
C LEU A 136 10.58 -3.01 17.23
N GLY A 137 9.94 -4.19 17.18
CA GLY A 137 9.22 -4.77 18.31
C GLY A 137 7.95 -3.99 18.69
N ILE A 138 7.30 -3.36 17.70
CA ILE A 138 6.04 -2.64 17.86
C ILE A 138 4.92 -3.50 17.29
N ASP A 139 4.03 -3.94 18.18
CA ASP A 139 2.85 -4.70 17.79
C ASP A 139 1.96 -3.84 16.89
N ASN A 140 1.61 -4.40 15.74
CA ASN A 140 0.82 -3.71 14.73
C ASN A 140 0.00 -4.71 13.90
N THR A 141 -1.10 -4.26 13.31
CA THR A 141 -1.85 -5.02 12.30
C THR A 141 -1.94 -4.20 11.02
N TRP A 142 -1.49 -4.81 9.93
CA TRP A 142 -1.76 -4.32 8.58
C TRP A 142 -3.17 -4.76 8.15
N ILE A 143 -3.95 -3.82 7.60
CA ILE A 143 -5.26 -4.07 7.03
C ILE A 143 -5.24 -3.60 5.58
N ASP A 144 -5.71 -4.45 4.67
CA ASP A 144 -5.99 -4.03 3.30
C ASP A 144 -7.27 -3.18 3.30
N VAL A 145 -7.13 -1.89 2.98
CA VAL A 145 -8.27 -0.96 2.96
C VAL A 145 -9.34 -1.38 1.95
N ARG A 146 -8.98 -2.15 0.91
CA ARG A 146 -9.90 -2.63 -0.13
C ARG A 146 -10.98 -3.58 0.42
N ASP A 147 -10.70 -4.28 1.52
CA ASP A 147 -11.66 -5.14 2.21
C ASP A 147 -12.61 -4.35 3.15
N VAL A 148 -12.26 -3.09 3.42
CA VAL A 148 -12.99 -2.21 4.34
C VAL A 148 -13.84 -1.19 3.58
N PHE A 149 -13.24 -0.48 2.64
CA PHE A 149 -13.90 0.55 1.84
C PHE A 149 -14.56 -0.07 0.62
N ARG A 150 -15.87 0.13 0.51
CA ARG A 150 -16.60 -0.12 -0.73
C ARG A 150 -16.95 1.20 -1.38
N THR A 151 -16.77 1.26 -2.69
CA THR A 151 -17.13 2.40 -3.51
C THR A 151 -18.04 1.99 -4.66
N ASP A 152 -18.58 2.98 -5.35
CA ASP A 152 -19.18 2.79 -6.67
C ASP A 152 -18.11 2.51 -7.74
N ASN A 153 -18.56 2.38 -9.00
CA ASN A 153 -17.70 2.15 -10.16
C ASN A 153 -17.31 3.45 -10.89
N ASN A 154 -17.38 4.60 -10.22
CA ASN A 154 -16.87 5.87 -10.76
C ASN A 154 -15.36 5.96 -10.53
N PHE A 155 -14.59 5.21 -11.30
CA PHE A 155 -13.13 5.10 -11.13
C PHE A 155 -12.44 6.47 -11.09
N ARG A 156 -11.39 6.59 -10.26
CA ARG A 156 -10.64 7.81 -9.90
C ARG A 156 -11.40 8.90 -9.15
N ASP A 157 -12.73 8.83 -9.06
CA ASP A 157 -13.58 9.74 -8.29
C ASP A 157 -14.72 8.98 -7.59
N ALA A 158 -14.35 7.86 -6.97
CA ALA A 158 -15.32 6.88 -6.50
C ALA A 158 -16.04 7.38 -5.24
N LYS A 159 -17.36 7.19 -5.19
CA LYS A 159 -18.16 7.55 -4.01
C LYS A 159 -18.23 6.38 -3.05
N ILE A 160 -18.07 6.66 -1.77
CA ILE A 160 -18.07 5.66 -0.70
C ILE A 160 -19.51 5.16 -0.44
N ASP A 161 -19.66 3.84 -0.39
CA ASP A 161 -20.79 3.16 0.24
C ASP A 161 -20.57 3.19 1.76
N TRP A 162 -21.18 4.17 2.42
CA TRP A 162 -21.00 4.40 3.85
C TRP A 162 -21.56 3.27 4.70
N ASP A 163 -22.70 2.66 4.32
CA ASP A 163 -23.34 1.63 5.13
C ASP A 163 -22.48 0.36 5.17
N TYR A 164 -21.97 -0.05 4.02
CA TYR A 164 -21.04 -1.16 3.95
C TYR A 164 -19.73 -0.84 4.67
N THR A 165 -19.13 0.32 4.38
CA THR A 165 -17.82 0.70 4.92
C THR A 165 -17.85 0.80 6.44
N LEU A 166 -18.89 1.42 7.03
CA LEU A 166 -19.05 1.50 8.47
C LEU A 166 -19.25 0.13 9.12
N THR A 167 -19.92 -0.80 8.43
CA THR A 167 -20.06 -2.17 8.88
C THR A 167 -18.70 -2.87 8.94
N GLN A 168 -17.87 -2.77 7.89
CA GLN A 168 -16.53 -3.36 7.88
C GLN A 168 -15.59 -2.71 8.90
N VAL A 169 -15.65 -1.37 9.07
CA VAL A 169 -14.86 -0.67 10.10
C VAL A 169 -15.17 -1.23 11.49
N ARG A 170 -16.44 -1.48 11.81
CA ARG A 170 -16.84 -2.05 13.10
C ARG A 170 -16.39 -3.51 13.28
N MET A 171 -16.36 -4.29 12.21
CA MET A 171 -16.02 -5.72 12.27
C MET A 171 -14.52 -5.99 12.22
N GLN A 172 -13.76 -5.15 11.51
CA GLN A 172 -12.35 -5.42 11.21
C GLN A 172 -11.41 -4.40 11.88
N VAL A 173 -11.66 -3.10 11.68
CA VAL A 173 -10.74 -2.03 12.12
C VAL A 173 -10.83 -1.78 13.62
N LEU A 174 -12.03 -1.59 14.18
CA LEU A 174 -12.18 -1.30 15.61
C LEU A 174 -11.68 -2.44 16.52
N PRO A 175 -11.92 -3.73 16.21
CA PRO A 175 -11.36 -4.83 17.00
C PRO A 175 -9.83 -4.87 16.94
N ALA A 176 -9.22 -4.68 15.75
CA ALA A 176 -7.75 -4.63 15.62
C ALA A 176 -7.15 -3.45 16.42
N LEU A 177 -7.76 -2.27 16.31
CA LEU A 177 -7.31 -1.05 16.99
C LEU A 177 -7.47 -1.11 18.52
N SER A 178 -8.28 -2.03 19.04
CA SER A 178 -8.46 -2.19 20.48
C SER A 178 -7.20 -2.72 21.19
N ARG A 179 -6.27 -3.32 20.43
CA ARG A 179 -5.12 -4.06 20.95
C ARG A 179 -3.78 -3.35 20.70
N HIS A 180 -3.65 -2.63 19.58
CA HIS A 180 -2.36 -2.03 19.15
C HIS A 180 -2.54 -1.10 17.93
N ILE A 181 -1.43 -0.76 17.26
CA ILE A 181 -1.39 0.14 16.09
C ILE A 181 -1.98 -0.55 14.86
N VAL A 182 -2.88 0.11 14.14
CA VAL A 182 -3.38 -0.40 12.85
C VAL A 182 -2.76 0.43 11.72
N ILE A 183 -2.19 -0.22 10.71
CA ILE A 183 -1.69 0.41 9.49
C ILE A 183 -2.58 0.01 8.33
N THR A 184 -2.95 0.98 7.50
CA THR A 184 -3.76 0.80 6.29
C THR A 184 -3.41 1.81 5.21
#